data_AF-A0A846PMA5-F1
#
_entry.id   AF-A0A846PMA5-F1
#
_cell.length_a   1.000
_cell.length_b   1.000
_cell.length_c   1.000
_cell.angle_alpha   90.00
_cell.angle_beta   90.00
_cell.angle_gamma   90.00
#
_symmetry.space_group_name_H-M   'P 1'
#
loop_
_entity.id
_entity.type
_entity.pdbx_description
1 polymer ?
#
loop_
_entity_poly.entity_id
_entity_poly.type
_entity_poly.pdbx_seq_one_letter_code
_entity_poly.pdbx_strand_id
1 'polypeptide(L)'
;QLKELYSLKKKIEKYLEKIVPEEMPNLNALLGSTLAARLLALAGSLEKLAKMPSSSIQLLGAERSLFKFLRGRERDRPPRFGLLYLHPDISTAKRDLQGKVARILSSKLTLAARADFYTKKDISKKLLEDYKKKLDGILKA
;
A
#
# COMPACT_ATOMS: atom_id res chain seq x y z
N GLN A 1 -30.16 1.39 -12.47
CA GLN A 1 -29.08 0.41 -12.32
C GLN A 1 -27.67 1.01 -12.37
N LEU A 2 -27.09 1.40 -13.53
CA LEU A 2 -25.69 1.90 -13.56
C LEU A 2 -25.46 3.19 -12.76
N LYS A 3 -26.34 4.19 -12.91
CA LYS A 3 -26.27 5.45 -12.14
C LYS A 3 -26.35 5.22 -10.63
N GLU A 4 -27.16 4.25 -10.19
CA GLU A 4 -27.31 3.88 -8.79
C GLU A 4 -26.03 3.23 -8.25
N LEU A 5 -25.38 2.37 -9.04
CA LEU A 5 -24.09 1.77 -8.69
C LEU A 5 -22.99 2.84 -8.52
N TYR A 6 -22.93 3.84 -9.41
CA TYR A 6 -22.00 4.97 -9.25
C TYR A 6 -22.31 5.81 -8.02
N SER A 7 -23.58 6.05 -7.73
CA SER A 7 -24.01 6.76 -6.51
C SER A 7 -23.59 6.00 -5.25
N LEU A 8 -23.81 4.68 -5.22
CA LEU A 8 -23.42 3.81 -4.12
C LEU A 8 -21.89 3.79 -3.93
N LYS A 9 -21.13 3.64 -5.02
CA LYS A 9 -19.66 3.71 -4.97
C LYS A 9 -19.19 5.02 -4.34
N LYS A 10 -19.76 6.15 -4.76
CA LYS A 10 -19.42 7.47 -4.21
C LYS A 10 -19.78 7.61 -2.73
N LYS A 11 -20.89 7.01 -2.28
CA LYS A 11 -21.25 6.95 -0.85
C LYS A 11 -20.22 6.17 -0.04
N ILE A 12 -19.77 5.02 -0.56
CA ILE A 12 -18.73 4.21 0.09
C ILE A 12 -17.40 4.95 0.14
N GLU A 13 -16.97 5.57 -0.96
CA GLU A 13 -15.73 6.37 -0.99
C GLU A 13 -15.76 7.50 0.05
N LYS A 14 -16.87 8.26 0.12
CA LYS A 14 -17.06 9.29 1.15
C LYS A 14 -17.04 8.75 2.57
N TYR A 15 -17.55 7.54 2.79
CA TYR A 15 -17.48 6.91 4.10
C TYR A 15 -16.05 6.52 4.46
N LEU A 16 -15.30 5.96 3.50
CA LEU A 16 -13.88 5.64 3.68
C LEU A 16 -13.03 6.89 3.94
N GLU A 17 -13.30 8.00 3.25
CA GLU A 17 -12.63 9.29 3.46
C GLU A 17 -12.82 9.86 4.88
N LYS A 18 -13.85 9.42 5.61
CA LYS A 18 -14.07 9.81 7.01
C LYS A 18 -13.41 8.85 7.98
N ILE A 19 -13.67 7.55 7.84
CA ILE A 19 -13.26 6.55 8.83
C ILE A 19 -11.77 6.21 8.76
N VAL A 20 -11.18 6.23 7.57
CA VAL A 20 -9.77 5.80 7.39
C VAL A 20 -8.78 6.80 8.01
N PRO A 21 -8.93 8.12 7.86
CA PRO A 21 -8.09 9.07 8.58
C PRO A 21 -8.25 9.02 10.11
N GLU A 22 -9.44 8.64 10.61
CA GLU A 22 -9.70 8.50 12.04
C GLU A 22 -9.01 7.26 12.63
N GLU A 23 -9.15 6.11 11.97
CA GLU A 23 -8.64 4.83 12.48
C GLU A 23 -7.18 4.53 12.10
N MET A 24 -6.73 5.03 10.93
CA MET A 24 -5.41 4.72 10.38
C MET A 24 -4.80 5.95 9.65
N PRO A 25 -4.55 7.04 10.39
CA PRO A 25 -4.03 8.30 9.84
C PRO A 25 -2.68 8.14 9.14
N ASN A 26 -1.80 7.26 9.66
CA ASN A 26 -0.46 7.10 9.09
C ASN A 26 -0.51 6.38 7.73
N LEU A 27 -1.29 5.30 7.62
CA LEU A 27 -1.49 4.61 6.35
C LEU A 27 -2.24 5.50 5.33
N ASN A 28 -3.25 6.25 5.81
CA ASN A 28 -3.99 7.19 4.97
C ASN A 28 -3.09 8.23 4.33
N ALA A 29 -2.13 8.79 5.08
CA ALA A 29 -1.22 9.80 4.57
C ALA A 29 -0.31 9.28 3.43
N LEU A 30 0.02 7.99 3.43
CA LEU A 30 0.88 7.39 2.41
C LEU A 30 0.12 6.85 1.20
N LEU A 31 -1.11 6.36 1.36
CA LEU A 31 -1.85 5.66 0.29
C LEU A 31 -3.15 6.34 -0.14
N GLY A 32 -3.68 7.24 0.68
CA GLY A 32 -5.07 7.69 0.61
C GLY A 32 -6.06 6.62 1.10
N SER A 33 -7.29 7.06 1.36
CA SER A 33 -8.29 6.26 2.10
C SER A 33 -8.68 4.98 1.36
N THR A 34 -8.89 5.06 0.04
CA THR A 34 -9.34 3.93 -0.78
C THR A 34 -8.29 2.82 -0.86
N LEU A 35 -7.02 3.16 -1.12
CA LEU A 35 -5.97 2.16 -1.26
C LEU A 35 -5.57 1.59 0.11
N ALA A 36 -5.56 2.40 1.16
CA ALA A 36 -5.33 1.94 2.52
C ALA A 36 -6.40 0.95 2.99
N ALA A 37 -7.68 1.24 2.73
CA ALA A 37 -8.78 0.32 3.04
C ALA A 37 -8.69 -1.00 2.26
N ARG A 38 -8.30 -0.96 0.98
CA ARG A 38 -8.08 -2.18 0.18
C ARG A 38 -6.91 -3.02 0.70
N LEU A 39 -5.82 -2.38 1.12
CA LEU A 39 -4.67 -3.06 1.72
C LEU A 39 -5.07 -3.74 3.03
N LEU A 40 -5.84 -3.04 3.87
CA LEU A 40 -6.38 -3.59 5.11
C LEU A 40 -7.28 -4.80 4.84
N ALA A 41 -8.15 -4.71 3.84
CA ALA A 41 -9.04 -5.81 3.46
C ALA A 41 -8.27 -7.07 3.03
N LEU A 42 -7.15 -6.92 2.31
CA LEU A 42 -6.28 -8.06 1.96
C LEU A 42 -5.55 -8.64 3.17
N ALA A 43 -5.11 -7.78 4.11
CA ALA A 43 -4.46 -8.25 5.33
C ALA A 43 -5.44 -8.89 6.33
N GLY A 44 -6.72 -8.52 6.27
CA GLY A 44 -7.82 -9.03 7.09
C GLY A 44 -8.04 -8.25 8.40
N SER A 45 -7.00 -7.64 8.97
CA SER A 45 -7.13 -6.72 10.10
C SER A 45 -5.91 -5.80 10.23
N LEU A 46 -6.06 -4.71 10.98
CA LEU A 46 -4.96 -3.77 11.22
C LEU A 46 -3.84 -4.42 12.05
N GLU A 47 -4.20 -5.28 13.00
CA GLU A 47 -3.25 -6.07 13.78
C GLU A 47 -2.40 -6.98 12.88
N LYS A 48 -3.04 -7.73 11.97
CA LYS A 48 -2.33 -8.61 11.04
C LYS A 48 -1.40 -7.79 10.15
N LEU A 49 -1.87 -6.66 9.62
CA LEU A 49 -1.08 -5.76 8.81
C LEU A 49 0.14 -5.22 9.57
N ALA A 50 -0.02 -4.83 10.84
CA ALA A 50 1.08 -4.34 11.69
C ALA A 50 2.16 -5.39 11.99
N LYS A 51 1.77 -6.68 12.01
CA LYS A 51 2.69 -7.82 12.20
C LYS A 51 3.40 -8.24 10.91
N MET A 52 2.89 -7.88 9.73
CA MET A 52 3.51 -8.25 8.46
C MET A 52 4.88 -7.58 8.27
N PRO A 53 5.86 -8.27 7.67
CA PRO A 53 7.09 -7.64 7.23
C PRO A 53 6.86 -6.82 5.95
N SER A 54 7.78 -5.88 5.68
CA SER A 54 7.74 -5.01 4.48
C SER A 54 7.66 -5.80 3.17
N SER A 55 8.36 -6.94 3.06
CA SER A 55 8.33 -7.81 1.88
C SER A 55 6.95 -8.44 1.64
N SER A 56 6.24 -8.82 2.70
CA SER A 56 4.87 -9.33 2.57
C SER A 56 3.92 -8.21 2.15
N ILE A 57 4.00 -7.02 2.78
CA ILE A 57 3.16 -5.87 2.42
C ILE A 57 3.38 -5.47 0.96
N GLN A 58 4.62 -5.51 0.47
CA GLN A 58 4.95 -5.22 -0.92
C GLN A 58 4.21 -6.13 -1.91
N LEU A 59 4.03 -7.41 -1.54
CA LEU A 59 3.50 -8.46 -2.41
C LEU A 59 2.03 -8.81 -2.14
N LEU A 60 1.36 -8.15 -1.18
CA LEU A 60 -0.07 -8.35 -0.92
C LEU A 60 -0.87 -8.11 -2.20
N GLY A 61 -1.70 -9.08 -2.61
CA GLY A 61 -2.43 -9.10 -3.87
C GLY A 61 -1.70 -9.73 -5.05
N ALA A 62 -0.44 -10.16 -4.88
CA ALA A 62 0.34 -10.89 -5.90
C ALA A 62 0.56 -12.37 -5.56
N GLU A 63 -0.22 -12.91 -4.61
CA GLU A 63 -0.03 -14.25 -4.04
C GLU A 63 -0.03 -15.32 -5.12
N ARG A 64 -0.94 -15.25 -6.09
CA ARG A 64 -1.04 -16.24 -7.17
C ARG A 64 0.24 -16.33 -7.99
N SER A 65 0.80 -15.18 -8.39
CA SER A 65 2.04 -15.12 -9.16
C SER A 65 3.25 -15.51 -8.30
N LEU A 66 3.29 -15.06 -7.05
CA LEU A 66 4.33 -15.44 -6.09
C LEU A 66 4.35 -16.95 -5.87
N PHE A 67 3.20 -17.59 -5.66
CA PHE A 67 3.12 -19.04 -5.44
C PHE A 67 3.46 -19.85 -6.68
N LYS A 68 3.16 -19.36 -7.89
CA LYS A 68 3.61 -20.01 -9.13
C LYS A 68 5.13 -19.99 -9.24
N PHE A 69 5.76 -18.85 -8.97
CA PHE A 69 7.21 -18.69 -8.94
C PHE A 69 7.85 -19.62 -7.90
N LEU A 70 7.37 -19.60 -6.65
CA LEU A 70 7.91 -20.43 -5.56
C LEU A 70 7.78 -21.93 -5.82
N ARG A 71 6.75 -22.36 -6.57
CA ARG A 71 6.55 -23.76 -6.98
C ARG A 71 7.39 -24.16 -8.19
N GLY A 72 8.25 -23.28 -8.70
CA GLY A 72 9.07 -23.52 -9.89
C GLY A 72 8.25 -23.69 -11.17
N ARG A 73 6.96 -23.29 -11.17
CA ARG A 73 6.06 -23.42 -12.33
C ARG A 73 6.17 -22.25 -13.31
N GLU A 74 6.91 -21.22 -12.94
CA GLU A 74 7.15 -20.02 -13.73
C GLU A 74 8.66 -19.77 -13.70
N ARG A 75 9.32 -19.70 -14.87
CA ARG A 75 10.76 -19.39 -14.99
C ARG A 75 11.04 -17.89 -14.91
N ASP A 76 9.99 -17.07 -14.91
CA ASP A 76 10.10 -15.63 -14.85
C ASP A 76 10.47 -15.13 -13.44
N ARG A 77 10.86 -13.86 -13.38
CA ARG A 77 11.24 -13.18 -12.13
C ARG A 77 10.05 -13.11 -11.16
N PRO A 78 10.31 -13.12 -9.83
CA PRO A 78 9.25 -12.96 -8.83
C PRO A 78 8.47 -11.65 -9.03
N PRO A 79 7.19 -11.59 -8.61
CA PRO A 79 6.41 -10.36 -8.69
C PRO A 79 7.10 -9.22 -7.94
N ARG A 80 7.08 -8.02 -8.52
CA ARG A 80 7.74 -6.83 -7.93
C ARG A 80 6.87 -6.13 -6.89
N PHE A 81 5.55 -6.28 -7.01
CA PHE A 81 4.54 -5.65 -6.16
C PHE A 81 3.19 -6.34 -6.40
N GLY A 82 2.27 -6.22 -5.45
CA GLY A 82 0.86 -6.57 -5.64
C GLY A 82 -0.02 -5.33 -5.78
N LEU A 83 -0.96 -5.16 -4.85
CA LEU A 83 -1.93 -4.06 -4.81
C LEU A 83 -1.27 -2.67 -4.87
N LEU A 84 -0.04 -2.54 -4.36
CA LEU A 84 0.69 -1.27 -4.37
C LEU A 84 0.92 -0.70 -5.78
N TYR A 85 0.77 -1.48 -6.85
CA TYR A 85 0.81 -0.96 -8.22
C TYR A 85 -0.19 0.17 -8.46
N LEU A 86 -1.32 0.18 -7.74
CA LEU A 86 -2.33 1.24 -7.85
C LEU A 86 -1.87 2.60 -7.32
N HIS A 87 -0.75 2.65 -6.59
CA HIS A 87 -0.19 3.91 -6.11
C HIS A 87 0.41 4.70 -7.28
N PRO A 88 0.08 5.99 -7.45
CA PRO A 88 0.53 6.81 -8.58
C PRO A 88 2.04 6.76 -8.82
N ASP A 89 2.83 6.88 -7.76
CA ASP A 89 4.30 6.87 -7.84
C ASP A 89 4.87 5.55 -8.39
N ILE A 90 4.15 4.43 -8.24
CA ILE A 90 4.58 3.12 -8.75
C ILE A 90 4.08 2.94 -10.17
N SER A 91 2.81 3.26 -10.44
CA SER A 91 2.23 3.10 -11.79
C SER A 91 2.89 3.99 -12.83
N THR A 92 3.30 5.20 -12.45
CA THR A 92 3.89 6.20 -13.36
C THR A 92 5.41 6.11 -13.46
N ALA A 93 6.08 5.44 -12.51
CA ALA A 93 7.52 5.23 -12.56
C ALA A 93 7.95 4.34 -13.72
N LYS A 94 9.18 4.58 -14.23
CA LYS A 94 9.85 3.73 -15.22
C LYS A 94 9.87 2.27 -14.72
N ARG A 95 9.67 1.31 -15.63
CA ARG A 95 9.52 -0.13 -15.31
C ARG A 95 10.61 -0.67 -14.37
N ASP A 96 11.85 -0.24 -14.55
CA ASP A 96 13.00 -0.68 -13.73
C ASP A 96 13.03 -0.08 -12.32
N LEU A 97 12.39 1.08 -12.13
CA LEU A 97 12.30 1.77 -10.86
C LEU A 97 11.07 1.35 -10.04
N GLN A 98 10.00 0.86 -10.67
CA GLN A 98 8.75 0.50 -9.99
C GLN A 98 8.97 -0.43 -8.79
N GLY A 99 9.86 -1.42 -8.91
CA GLY A 99 10.19 -2.33 -7.81
C GLY A 99 10.93 -1.65 -6.66
N LYS A 100 11.81 -0.69 -6.96
CA LYS A 100 12.53 0.10 -5.95
C LYS A 100 11.57 1.03 -5.19
N VAL A 101 10.67 1.70 -5.93
CA VAL A 101 9.63 2.57 -5.35
C VAL A 101 8.69 1.74 -4.45
N ALA A 102 8.20 0.60 -4.94
CA ALA A 102 7.35 -0.30 -4.17
C ALA A 102 7.99 -0.75 -2.85
N ARG A 103 9.29 -1.08 -2.87
CA ARG A 103 10.04 -1.50 -1.67
C ARG A 103 10.19 -0.39 -0.64
N ILE A 104 10.37 0.86 -1.06
CA ILE A 104 10.43 1.99 -0.11
C ILE A 104 9.04 2.26 0.46
N LEU A 105 8.03 2.27 -0.41
CA LEU A 105 6.64 2.49 0.03
C LEU A 105 6.25 1.43 1.06
N SER A 106 6.42 0.14 0.77
CA SER A 106 6.10 -0.95 1.70
C SER A 106 6.83 -0.85 3.04
N SER A 107 8.08 -0.38 3.02
CA SER A 107 8.87 -0.16 4.24
C SER A 107 8.27 0.95 5.10
N LYS A 108 7.78 2.03 4.48
CA LYS A 108 7.08 3.12 5.19
C LYS A 108 5.69 2.69 5.64
N LEU A 109 4.97 1.90 4.86
CA LEU A 109 3.68 1.32 5.25
C LEU A 109 3.80 0.38 6.46
N THR A 110 4.88 -0.38 6.56
CA THR A 110 5.13 -1.24 7.73
C THR A 110 5.22 -0.40 9.01
N LEU A 111 5.92 0.72 8.96
CA LEU A 111 6.03 1.64 10.09
C LEU A 111 4.69 2.33 10.39
N ALA A 112 3.98 2.76 9.34
CA ALA A 112 2.66 3.37 9.46
C ALA A 112 1.66 2.43 10.13
N ALA A 113 1.52 1.20 9.65
CA ALA A 113 0.60 0.20 10.20
C ALA A 113 0.90 -0.11 11.67
N ARG A 114 2.19 -0.18 12.04
CA ARG A 114 2.60 -0.39 13.44
C ARG A 114 2.27 0.81 14.32
N ALA A 115 2.45 2.03 13.81
CA ALA A 115 2.09 3.24 14.54
C ALA A 115 0.57 3.34 14.73
N ASP A 116 -0.22 3.11 13.67
CA ASP A 116 -1.68 3.10 13.72
C ASP A 116 -2.22 2.06 14.73
N PHE A 117 -1.62 0.86 14.78
CA PHE A 117 -2.09 -0.21 15.67
C PHE A 117 -1.58 -0.09 17.11
N TYR A 118 -0.25 -0.02 17.31
CA TYR A 118 0.36 -0.17 18.64
C TYR A 118 0.44 1.13 19.42
N THR A 119 0.90 2.21 18.78
CA THR A 119 1.18 3.47 19.48
C THR A 119 0.04 4.48 19.37
N LYS A 120 -0.80 4.35 18.34
CA LYS A 120 -1.87 5.29 17.98
C LYS A 120 -1.38 6.74 17.85
N LYS A 121 -0.08 6.92 17.58
CA LYS A 121 0.54 8.23 17.38
C LYS A 121 0.52 8.58 15.90
N ASP A 122 0.13 9.81 15.60
CA ASP A 122 0.27 10.35 14.26
C ASP A 122 1.72 10.77 13.99
N ILE A 123 2.39 10.01 13.14
CA ILE A 123 3.73 10.27 12.60
C ILE A 123 3.72 10.47 11.08
N SER A 124 2.52 10.71 10.51
CA SER A 124 2.27 10.79 9.08
C SER A 124 3.18 11.78 8.37
N LYS A 125 3.33 12.99 8.91
CA LYS A 125 4.17 14.07 8.36
C LYS A 125 5.62 13.62 8.17
N LYS A 126 6.21 13.01 9.22
CA LYS A 126 7.58 12.49 9.19
C LYS A 126 7.73 11.35 8.19
N LEU A 127 6.77 10.42 8.16
CA LEU A 127 6.79 9.31 7.21
C LEU A 127 6.70 9.79 5.77
N LEU A 128 5.84 10.77 5.49
CA LEU A 128 5.67 11.35 4.16
C LEU A 128 6.94 12.08 3.70
N GLU A 129 7.54 12.88 4.56
CA GLU A 129 8.78 13.59 4.25
C GLU A 129 9.92 12.62 3.96
N ASP A 130 10.11 11.61 4.80
CA ASP A 130 11.12 10.58 4.57
C ASP A 130 10.85 9.77 3.29
N TYR A 131 9.59 9.48 3.00
CA TYR A 131 9.19 8.77 1.78
C TYR A 131 9.55 9.58 0.54
N LYS A 132 9.15 10.86 0.49
CA LYS A 132 9.45 11.77 -0.62
C LYS A 132 10.95 11.95 -0.84
N LYS A 133 11.73 12.16 0.24
CA LYS A 133 13.20 12.26 0.15
C LYS A 133 13.82 11.03 -0.51
N LYS A 134 13.38 9.82 -0.14
CA LYS A 134 13.88 8.57 -0.73
C LYS A 134 13.39 8.36 -2.16
N LEU A 135 12.15 8.76 -2.46
CA LEU A 135 11.58 8.69 -3.80
C LEU A 135 12.36 9.58 -4.77
N ASP A 136 12.59 10.84 -4.41
CA ASP A 136 13.36 11.79 -5.22
C ASP A 136 14.78 11.28 -5.49
N GLY A 137 15.42 10.67 -4.49
CA GLY A 137 16.73 10.05 -4.64
C GLY A 137 16.76 8.91 -5.67
N ILE A 138 15.67 8.17 -5.85
CA ILE A 138 15.56 7.12 -6.87
C ILE A 138 15.25 7.71 -8.24
N LEU A 139 14.37 8.70 -8.30
CA LEU A 139 13.94 9.27 -9.58
C LEU A 139 15.04 10.10 -10.25
N LYS A 140 15.97 10.65 -9.45
CA LYS A 140 17.13 11.41 -9.92
C LYS A 140 18.36 10.56 -10.24
N ALA A 141 18.37 9.28 -9.85
CA ALA A 141 19.46 8.33 -10.10
C ALA A 141 19.27 7.57 -11.42
#